data_AF-A0A3D1AW69-F1
#
_entry.id   AF-A0A3D1AW69-F1
#
_cell.length_a   1.000
_cell.length_b   1.000
_cell.length_c   1.000
_cell.angle_alpha   90.00
_cell.angle_beta   90.00
_cell.angle_gamma   90.00
#
_symmetry.space_group_name_H-M   'P 1'
#
loop_
_entity.id
_entity.type
_entity.pdbx_description
1 polymer ?
#
loop_
_entity_poly.entity_id
_entity_poly.type
_entity_poly.pdbx_seq_one_letter_code
_entity_poly.pdbx_strand_id
1 'polypeptide(L)' 'MAGPDYHEYHAAPRTANEVPTGLMNGLNTSFTLNNVPNPGSLQLFLNGLEQTEWYTLSGDTITFKVAPKATDQISAKYTY' A
#
# COMPACT_ATOMS: atom_id res chain seq x y z
N MET A 1 12.75 -44.63 -2.67
CA MET A 1 11.91 -43.58 -3.27
C MET A 1 10.91 -43.14 -2.22
N ALA A 2 11.13 -41.97 -1.63
CA ALA A 2 10.11 -41.14 -0.99
C ALA A 2 10.65 -39.72 -1.21
N GLY A 3 9.93 -38.91 -1.98
CA GLY A 3 10.38 -37.57 -2.37
C GLY A 3 10.55 -36.66 -1.15
N PRO A 4 11.25 -35.52 -1.28
CA PRO A 4 11.04 -34.48 -0.31
C PRO A 4 9.56 -34.12 -0.40
N ASP A 5 8.83 -34.26 0.71
CA ASP A 5 7.44 -33.84 0.76
C ASP A 5 7.45 -32.33 0.62
N TYR A 6 7.17 -31.88 -0.59
CA TYR A 6 6.94 -30.48 -0.93
C TYR A 6 5.57 -30.10 -0.35
N HIS A 7 5.46 -30.04 0.97
CA HIS A 7 4.67 -28.97 1.56
C HIS A 7 5.40 -27.67 1.21
N GLU A 8 5.29 -27.31 -0.07
CA GLU A 8 5.34 -25.96 -0.55
C GLU A 8 4.42 -25.23 0.43
N TYR A 9 5.03 -24.52 1.38
CA TYR A 9 4.32 -23.48 2.09
C TYR A 9 3.84 -22.58 0.95
N HIS A 10 2.60 -22.74 0.54
CA HIS A 10 1.84 -21.63 -0.01
C HIS A 10 1.83 -20.63 1.14
N ALA A 11 2.93 -19.89 1.29
CA ALA A 11 3.10 -18.97 2.37
C ALA A 11 1.93 -18.02 2.24
N ALA A 12 1.04 -18.05 3.24
CA ALA A 12 -0.13 -17.18 3.24
C ALA A 12 0.37 -15.75 2.95
N PRO A 13 -0.33 -14.99 2.10
CA PRO A 13 0.13 -13.68 1.67
C PRO A 13 0.43 -12.83 2.92
N ARG A 14 1.58 -12.18 2.94
CA ARG A 14 2.01 -11.38 4.09
C ARG A 14 1.18 -10.11 4.12
N THR A 15 1.00 -9.52 5.31
CA THR A 15 0.28 -8.26 5.46
C THR A 15 1.25 -7.14 5.85
N ALA A 16 1.14 -5.99 5.18
CA ALA A 16 1.80 -4.75 5.56
C ALA A 16 0.79 -3.79 6.23
N ASN A 17 1.27 -3.04 7.22
CA ASN A 17 0.62 -1.83 7.72
C ASN A 17 1.71 -0.76 7.81
N GLU A 18 1.59 0.35 7.08
CA GLU A 18 2.66 1.33 6.98
C GLU A 18 2.18 2.75 6.70
N VAL A 19 3.10 3.71 6.82
CA VAL A 19 2.96 5.07 6.30
C VAL A 19 3.74 5.14 4.99
N PRO A 20 3.06 5.35 3.84
CA PRO A 20 3.73 5.52 2.56
C PRO A 20 4.75 6.66 2.61
N THR A 21 5.92 6.48 1.98
CA THR A 21 6.98 7.48 1.98
C THR A 21 6.69 8.55 0.93
N GLY A 22 6.75 9.82 1.33
CA GLY A 22 6.58 10.97 0.45
C GLY A 22 6.44 12.25 1.28
N LEU A 23 6.77 13.40 0.69
CA LEU A 23 6.66 14.67 1.38
C LEU A 23 5.19 15.11 1.44
N MET A 24 4.65 15.32 2.64
CA MET A 24 3.32 15.88 2.83
C MET A 24 3.42 17.42 2.89
N ASN A 25 3.24 18.08 1.75
CA ASN A 25 3.40 19.55 1.63
C ASN A 25 2.27 20.23 0.84
N GLY A 26 1.21 19.50 0.48
CA GLY A 26 0.10 20.02 -0.33
C GLY A 26 0.44 20.21 -1.82
N LEU A 27 1.62 19.76 -2.27
CA LEU A 27 2.06 19.83 -3.67
C LEU A 27 2.45 18.46 -4.23
N ASN A 28 3.08 17.61 -3.42
CA ASN A 28 3.46 16.25 -3.82
C ASN A 28 2.24 15.33 -3.81
N THR A 29 2.02 14.64 -4.93
CA THR A 29 0.93 13.67 -5.10
C THR A 29 1.41 12.23 -5.08
N SER A 30 2.72 11.98 -5.19
CA SER A 30 3.28 10.64 -5.33
C SER A 30 3.87 10.15 -4.01
N PHE A 31 3.49 8.93 -3.62
CA PHE A 31 3.94 8.28 -2.40
C PHE A 31 4.28 6.82 -2.68
N THR A 32 5.29 6.28 -1.98
CA THR A 32 5.85 4.95 -2.24
C THR A 32 5.54 4.00 -1.08
N LEU A 33 5.05 2.81 -1.39
CA LEU A 33 4.88 1.67 -0.49
C LEU A 33 6.16 0.84 -0.41
N ASN A 34 6.38 0.11 0.68
CA ASN A 34 7.56 -0.75 0.79
C ASN A 34 7.50 -2.01 -0.08
N ASN A 35 6.29 -2.48 -0.41
CA ASN A 35 6.07 -3.64 -1.27
C ASN A 35 4.93 -3.36 -2.26
N VAL A 36 4.92 -4.10 -3.38
CA VAL A 36 3.82 -4.05 -4.35
C VAL A 36 2.61 -4.78 -3.78
N PRO A 37 1.45 -4.11 -3.61
CA PRO A 37 0.24 -4.78 -3.14
C PRO A 37 -0.24 -5.85 -4.10
N ASN A 38 -0.75 -6.96 -3.56
CA ASN A 38 -1.56 -7.90 -4.33
C ASN A 38 -2.78 -7.17 -4.91
N PRO A 39 -3.24 -7.53 -6.12
CA PRO A 39 -4.36 -6.86 -6.77
C PRO A 39 -5.60 -6.75 -5.88
N GLY A 40 -6.11 -5.53 -5.70
CA GLY A 40 -7.32 -5.26 -4.90
C GLY A 40 -7.15 -5.35 -3.38
N SER A 41 -5.94 -5.60 -2.86
CA SER A 41 -5.71 -5.72 -1.42
C SER A 41 -5.46 -4.40 -0.70
N LEU A 42 -5.12 -3.33 -1.44
CA LEU A 42 -4.76 -2.04 -0.86
C LEU A 42 -5.96 -1.31 -0.28
N GLN A 43 -5.87 -1.03 1.02
CA GLN A 43 -6.70 -0.07 1.74
C GLN A 43 -5.82 1.13 2.11
N LEU A 44 -6.15 2.29 1.54
CA LEU A 44 -5.43 3.54 1.75
C LEU A 44 -6.31 4.50 2.56
N PHE A 45 -5.75 5.11 3.60
CA PHE A 45 -6.46 6.04 4.47
C PHE A 45 -5.77 7.39 4.49
N LEU A 46 -6.56 8.46 4.41
CA LEU A 46 -6.14 9.84 4.64
C LEU A 46 -6.92 10.39 5.83
N ASN A 47 -6.23 10.78 6.90
CA ASN A 47 -6.85 11.21 8.17
C ASN A 47 -7.85 10.19 8.73
N GLY A 48 -7.56 8.90 8.56
CA GLY A 48 -8.43 7.80 8.99
C GLY A 48 -9.64 7.53 8.08
N LEU A 49 -9.86 8.32 7.01
CA LEU A 49 -10.89 8.07 6.02
C LEU A 49 -10.35 7.24 4.86
N GLU A 50 -11.00 6.11 4.57
CA GLU A 50 -10.66 5.25 3.44
C GLU A 50 -10.81 6.00 2.11
N GLN A 51 -9.79 5.91 1.29
CA GLN A 51 -9.75 6.45 -0.07
C GLN A 51 -10.09 5.32 -1.04
N THR A 52 -11.14 5.49 -1.84
CA THR A 52 -11.58 4.48 -2.82
C THR A 52 -11.36 4.93 -4.26
N GLU A 53 -11.55 6.23 -4.55
CA GLU A 53 -11.48 6.78 -5.91
C GLU A 53 -10.53 7.98 -6.03
N TRP A 54 -9.95 8.44 -4.92
CA TRP A 54 -9.13 9.67 -4.87
C TRP A 54 -7.64 9.43 -5.08
N TYR A 55 -7.26 8.23 -5.53
CA TYR A 55 -5.89 7.85 -5.84
C TYR A 55 -5.84 6.83 -6.98
N THR A 56 -4.64 6.63 -7.53
CA THR A 56 -4.30 5.49 -8.38
C THR A 56 -3.09 4.76 -7.80
N LEU A 57 -2.97 3.46 -8.11
CA LEU A 57 -1.83 2.62 -7.74
C LEU A 57 -1.16 2.06 -9.00
N SER A 58 0.17 2.17 -9.08
CA SER A 58 0.98 1.52 -10.10
C SER A 58 2.25 0.95 -9.46
N GLY A 59 2.40 -0.38 -9.46
CA GLY A 59 3.42 -1.04 -8.65
C GLY A 59 3.23 -0.73 -7.17
N ASP A 60 4.28 -0.20 -6.54
CA ASP A 60 4.30 0.31 -5.16
C ASP A 60 3.99 1.82 -5.05
N THR A 61 3.76 2.52 -6.17
CA THR A 61 3.55 3.97 -6.15
C THR A 61 2.06 4.33 -6.14
N ILE A 62 1.66 5.06 -5.11
CA ILE A 62 0.36 5.72 -4.97
C ILE A 62 0.45 7.12 -5.57
N THR A 63 -0.52 7.50 -6.39
CA THR A 63 -0.70 8.89 -6.85
C THR A 63 -2.06 9.42 -6.40
N PHE A 64 -2.08 10.38 -5.49
CA PHE A 64 -3.31 11.06 -5.06
C PHE A 64 -3.79 12.05 -6.13
N LYS A 65 -5.11 12.18 -6.29
CA LYS A 65 -5.73 13.23 -7.13
C LYS A 65 -5.55 14.63 -6.54
N VAL A 66 -5.51 14.72 -5.21
CA VAL A 66 -5.28 15.97 -4.45
C VAL A 66 -4.12 15.73 -3.51
N ALA A 67 -3.09 16.57 -3.58
CA ALA A 67 -1.89 16.43 -2.77
C ALA A 67 -2.21 16.57 -1.26
N PRO A 68 -1.84 15.57 -0.43
CA PRO A 68 -1.96 15.67 1.03
C PRO A 68 -1.14 16.83 1.61
N LYS A 69 -1.72 17.55 2.56
CA LYS A 69 -1.12 18.69 3.26
C LYS A 69 -0.22 18.20 4.39
N ALA A 70 0.65 19.08 4.88
CA ALA A 70 1.55 18.79 6.01
C ALA A 70 0.83 18.44 7.32
N THR A 71 -0.45 18.79 7.46
CA THR A 71 -1.29 18.46 8.61
C THR A 71 -2.03 17.13 8.45
N ASP A 72 -2.01 16.53 7.26
CA ASP A 72 -2.69 15.28 7.00
C ASP A 72 -1.85 14.08 7.46
N GLN A 73 -2.51 12.94 7.64
CA GLN A 73 -1.87 11.66 7.93
C GLN A 73 -2.27 10.60 6.91
N ILE A 74 -1.30 9.86 6.41
CA ILE A 74 -1.52 8.77 5.45
C ILE A 74 -1.19 7.44 6.12
N SER A 75 -2.01 6.43 5.91
CA SER A 75 -1.67 5.05 6.26
C SER A 75 -2.19 4.08 5.21
N ALA A 76 -1.48 2.97 5.03
CA ALA A 76 -1.81 1.94 4.07
C ALA A 76 -1.78 0.57 4.73
N LYS A 77 -2.72 -0.29 4.33
CA LYS A 77 -2.77 -1.70 4.69
C LYS A 77 -3.02 -2.53 3.45
N TYR A 78 -2.27 -3.60 3.27
CA TYR A 78 -2.39 -4.46 2.09
C TYR A 78 -1.72 -5.82 2.32
N THR A 79 -1.99 -6.76 1.41
CA THR A 79 -1.23 -8.01 1.35
C THR A 79 -0.22 -7.99 0.20
N TYR A 80 0.90 -8.69 0.36
CA TYR A 80 1.98 -8.80 -0.62
C TYR A 80 2.73 -10.13 -0.50
#